data_AF-A0A9C8WPF4-F1
#
_entry.id   AF-A0A9C8WPF4-F1
#
_cell.length_a   1.000
_cell.length_b   1.000
_cell.length_c   1.000
_cell.angle_alpha   90.00
_cell.angle_beta   90.00
_cell.angle_gamma   90.00
#
_symmetry.space_group_name_H-M   'P 1'
#
loop_
_entity.id
_entity.type
_entity.pdbx_description
1 polymer ?
#
loop_
_entity_poly.entity_id
_entity_poly.type
_entity_poly.pdbx_seq_one_letter_code
_entity_poly.pdbx_strand_id
1 'polypeptide(L)'
;MKTFREKFTLTLTGLAWLVFHIRTGPDLGSILAGTFIQILTTIPYSIGFTYILVIIIRYFSGGETMPWDRILRIFFTIGIFFAFFFALYEYGDRAEKLRKAQEDNPATVSRIYLNENQKVKLYWA
;
A
#
# COMPACT_ATOMS: atom_id res chain seq x y z
N MET A 1 14.79 -31.56 -7.73
CA MET A 1 15.65 -30.37 -7.50
C MET A 1 14.89 -29.15 -8.02
N LYS A 2 14.71 -28.09 -7.22
CA LYS A 2 14.02 -26.87 -7.69
C LYS A 2 14.85 -26.18 -8.78
N THR A 3 14.22 -25.78 -9.87
CA THR A 3 14.92 -25.12 -10.98
C THR A 3 15.33 -23.69 -10.62
N PHE A 4 16.38 -23.15 -11.26
CA PHE A 4 16.83 -21.77 -11.03
C PHE A 4 15.70 -20.75 -11.25
N ARG A 5 14.83 -20.98 -12.25
CA ARG A 5 13.68 -20.13 -12.57
C ARG A 5 12.64 -20.08 -11.45
N GLU A 6 12.36 -21.20 -10.78
CA GLU A 6 11.43 -21.25 -9.66
C GLU A 6 11.91 -20.40 -8.49
N LYS A 7 13.19 -20.52 -8.14
CA LYS A 7 13.80 -19.70 -7.08
C LYS A 7 13.76 -18.21 -7.44
N PHE A 8 14.17 -17.87 -8.67
CA PHE A 8 14.17 -16.49 -9.14
C PHE A 8 12.78 -15.85 -9.09
N THR A 9 11.76 -16.54 -9.59
CA THR A 9 10.38 -16.01 -9.58
C THR A 9 9.81 -15.92 -8.16
N LEU A 10 10.16 -16.84 -7.26
CA LEU A 10 9.76 -16.75 -5.85
C LEU A 10 10.38 -15.52 -5.19
N THR A 11 11.69 -15.32 -5.39
CA THR A 11 12.41 -14.14 -4.89
C THR A 11 11.81 -12.85 -5.44
N LEU A 12 11.51 -12.79 -6.74
CA LEU A 12 10.88 -11.62 -7.35
C LEU A 12 9.50 -11.32 -6.74
N THR A 13 8.71 -12.36 -6.43
CA THR A 13 7.41 -12.21 -5.78
C THR A 13 7.56 -11.67 -4.35
N GLY A 14 8.55 -12.16 -3.60
CA GLY A 14 8.85 -11.64 -2.26
C GLY A 14 9.36 -10.19 -2.26
N LEU A 15 10.18 -9.82 -3.26
CA LEU A 15 10.63 -8.44 -3.45
C LEU A 15 9.46 -7.51 -3.79
N ALA A 16 8.57 -7.94 -4.69
CA ALA A 16 7.35 -7.20 -4.99
C ALA A 16 6.49 -7.03 -3.72
N TRP A 17 6.33 -8.09 -2.92
CA TRP A 17 5.63 -8.01 -1.64
C TRP A 17 6.25 -6.95 -0.72
N LEU A 18 7.58 -6.91 -0.59
CA LEU A 18 8.26 -5.88 0.21
C LEU A 18 7.96 -4.46 -0.31
N VAL A 19 8.05 -4.22 -1.62
CA VAL A 19 7.81 -2.90 -2.22
C VAL A 19 6.42 -2.36 -1.86
N PHE A 20 5.39 -3.21 -1.89
CA PHE A 20 4.03 -2.81 -1.53
C PHE A 20 3.85 -2.48 -0.03
N HIS A 21 4.74 -2.98 0.83
CA HIS A 21 4.68 -2.71 2.26
C HIS A 21 5.50 -1.48 2.68
N ILE A 22 6.30 -0.90 1.79
CA ILE A 22 7.09 0.29 2.09
C ILE A 22 6.15 1.48 2.34
N ARG A 23 6.25 2.06 3.54
CA ARG A 23 5.54 3.28 3.94
C ARG A 23 6.36 4.51 3.58
N THR A 24 5.70 5.58 3.16
CA THR A 24 6.33 6.91 3.01
C THR A 24 6.24 7.69 4.32
N GLY A 25 7.30 8.41 4.68
CA GLY A 25 7.37 9.23 5.89
C GLY A 25 8.43 10.34 5.78
N PRO A 26 8.41 11.32 6.70
CA PRO A 26 9.31 12.48 6.67
C PRO A 26 10.79 12.13 6.89
N ASP A 27 11.07 11.06 7.61
CA ASP A 27 12.41 10.60 7.94
C ASP A 27 12.54 9.07 7.82
N LEU A 28 13.77 8.57 7.75
CA LEU A 28 14.04 7.14 7.58
C LEU A 28 13.47 6.28 8.73
N GLY A 29 13.47 6.80 9.97
CA GLY A 29 12.91 6.11 11.12
C GLY A 29 11.40 5.93 11.00
N SER A 30 10.69 6.98 10.59
CA SER A 30 9.24 6.91 10.33
C SER A 30 8.86 5.95 9.20
N ILE A 31 9.68 5.88 8.14
CA ILE A 31 9.51 4.94 7.01
C ILE A 31 9.64 3.50 7.50
N LEU A 32 10.70 3.21 8.25
CA LEU A 32 10.97 1.86 8.76
C LEU A 32 9.92 1.42 9.78
N ALA A 33 9.59 2.28 10.75
CA ALA A 33 8.57 1.98 11.75
C ALA A 33 7.19 1.79 11.09
N GLY A 34 6.81 2.68 10.18
CA GLY A 34 5.55 2.57 9.43
C GLY A 34 5.46 1.29 8.61
N THR A 35 6.53 0.95 7.89
CA THR A 35 6.64 -0.32 7.12
C THR A 35 6.52 -1.52 8.04
N PHE A 36 7.20 -1.51 9.19
CA PHE A 36 7.18 -2.61 10.15
C PHE A 36 5.77 -2.81 10.73
N ILE A 37 5.11 -1.74 11.15
CA ILE A 37 3.72 -1.80 11.66
C ILE A 37 2.76 -2.26 10.56
N GLN A 38 2.94 -1.79 9.31
CA GLN A 38 2.14 -2.25 8.19
C GLN A 38 2.30 -3.76 7.94
N ILE A 39 3.53 -4.27 7.99
CA ILE A 39 3.79 -5.71 7.88
C ILE A 39 3.14 -6.46 9.06
N LEU A 40 3.33 -5.99 10.29
CA LEU A 40 2.83 -6.65 11.48
C LEU A 40 1.29 -6.72 11.49
N THR A 41 0.62 -5.68 11.00
CA THR A 41 -0.84 -5.64 10.90
C THR A 41 -1.38 -6.51 9.78
N THR A 42 -0.66 -6.64 8.66
CA THR A 42 -1.10 -7.41 7.48
C THR A 42 -0.76 -8.91 7.55
N ILE A 43 0.27 -9.30 8.31
CA ILE A 43 0.70 -10.70 8.46
C ILE A 43 -0.45 -11.61 8.95
N PRO A 44 -1.17 -11.30 10.05
CA PRO A 44 -2.23 -12.18 10.55
C PRO A 44 -3.33 -12.45 9.52
N TYR A 45 -3.76 -11.40 8.80
CA TYR A 45 -4.73 -11.54 7.72
C TYR A 45 -4.18 -12.38 6.56
N SER A 46 -2.93 -12.13 6.17
CA SER A 46 -2.28 -12.87 5.09
C SER A 46 -2.14 -14.35 5.42
N ILE A 47 -1.77 -14.69 6.66
CA ILE A 47 -1.72 -16.08 7.14
C ILE A 47 -3.11 -16.71 7.11
N GLY A 48 -4.12 -16.04 7.67
CA GLY A 48 -5.48 -16.57 7.73
C GLY A 48 -6.08 -16.87 6.35
N PHE A 49 -5.98 -15.91 5.42
CA PHE A 49 -6.45 -16.09 4.06
C PHE A 49 -5.64 -17.14 3.29
N THR A 50 -4.32 -17.17 3.48
CA THR A 50 -3.48 -18.22 2.86
C THR A 50 -3.90 -19.60 3.35
N TYR A 51 -4.13 -19.76 4.66
CA TYR A 51 -4.56 -21.01 5.25
C TYR A 51 -5.90 -21.49 4.66
N ILE A 52 -6.89 -20.59 4.57
CA ILE A 52 -8.19 -20.89 3.96
C ILE A 52 -8.01 -21.33 2.50
N LEU A 53 -7.23 -20.59 1.69
CA LEU A 53 -7.00 -20.94 0.29
C LEU A 53 -6.26 -22.27 0.14
N VAL A 54 -5.28 -22.56 0.99
CA VAL A 54 -4.56 -23.83 0.97
C VAL A 54 -5.50 -25.00 1.28
N ILE A 55 -6.43 -24.85 2.25
CA ILE A 55 -7.45 -25.86 2.53
C ILE A 55 -8.36 -26.07 1.32
N ILE A 56 -8.87 -24.99 0.73
CA ILE A 56 -9.76 -25.07 -0.42
C ILE A 56 -9.07 -25.78 -1.59
N ILE A 57 -7.83 -25.39 -1.90
CA ILE A 57 -7.08 -26.02 -3.00
C ILE A 57 -6.80 -27.50 -2.68
N ARG A 58 -6.43 -27.81 -1.44
CA ARG A 58 -6.20 -29.19 -1.01
C ARG A 58 -7.47 -30.05 -1.14
N TYR A 59 -8.63 -29.48 -0.82
CA TYR A 59 -9.92 -30.15 -0.99
C TYR A 59 -10.19 -30.50 -2.46
N PHE A 60 -9.95 -29.57 -3.38
CA PHE A 60 -10.12 -29.81 -4.82
C PHE A 60 -9.08 -30.74 -5.43
N SER A 61 -7.87 -30.79 -4.90
CA SER A 61 -6.79 -31.68 -5.35
C SER A 61 -6.86 -33.10 -4.78
N GLY A 62 -8.01 -33.52 -4.23
CA GLY A 62 -8.16 -34.88 -3.65
C GLY A 62 -7.34 -35.11 -2.38
N GLY A 63 -6.98 -34.06 -1.64
CA GLY A 63 -6.28 -34.14 -0.36
C GLY A 63 -4.75 -34.03 -0.43
N GLU A 64 -4.17 -33.89 -1.63
CA GLU A 64 -2.73 -33.78 -1.82
C GLU A 64 -2.16 -32.51 -1.17
N THR A 65 -1.01 -32.64 -0.49
CA THR A 65 -0.38 -31.52 0.21
C THR A 65 0.34 -30.60 -0.78
N MET A 66 0.09 -29.29 -0.64
CA MET A 66 0.69 -28.31 -1.53
C MET A 66 2.18 -28.08 -1.19
N PRO A 67 3.08 -27.97 -2.19
CA PRO A 67 4.46 -27.58 -1.95
C PRO A 67 4.55 -26.18 -1.30
N TRP A 68 5.45 -26.02 -0.33
CA TRP A 68 5.68 -24.75 0.38
C TRP A 68 5.96 -23.54 -0.53
N ASP A 69 6.53 -23.78 -1.71
CA ASP A 69 6.77 -22.72 -2.71
C ASP A 69 5.47 -22.02 -3.13
N ARG A 70 4.41 -22.81 -3.36
CA ARG A 70 3.12 -22.28 -3.78
C ARG A 70 2.41 -21.60 -2.62
N ILE A 71 2.52 -22.15 -1.41
CA ILE A 71 1.96 -21.54 -0.19
C ILE A 71 2.57 -20.16 0.04
N LEU A 72 3.90 -20.03 -0.06
CA LEU A 72 4.59 -18.74 0.07
C LEU A 72 4.16 -17.75 -1.02
N ARG A 73 3.98 -18.19 -2.27
CA ARG A 73 3.47 -17.33 -3.34
C ARG A 73 2.07 -16.82 -3.05
N ILE A 74 1.16 -17.70 -2.60
CA ILE A 74 -0.20 -17.31 -2.20
C ILE A 74 -0.11 -16.28 -1.07
N PHE A 75 0.72 -16.53 -0.05
CA PHE A 75 0.95 -15.60 1.04
C PHE A 75 1.40 -14.23 0.55
N PHE A 76 2.41 -14.17 -0.32
CA PHE A 76 2.87 -12.90 -0.88
C PHE A 76 1.79 -12.20 -1.71
N THR A 77 1.07 -12.93 -2.55
CA THR A 77 0.00 -12.34 -3.37
C THR A 77 -1.12 -11.76 -2.50
N ILE A 78 -1.57 -12.50 -1.49
CA ILE A 78 -2.59 -12.04 -0.55
C ILE A 78 -2.09 -10.83 0.25
N GLY A 79 -0.85 -10.86 0.73
CA GLY A 79 -0.24 -9.74 1.43
C GLY A 79 -0.14 -8.48 0.56
N ILE A 80 0.18 -8.61 -0.73
CA ILE A 80 0.17 -7.48 -1.68
C ILE A 80 -1.23 -6.87 -1.78
N PHE A 81 -2.28 -7.69 -1.89
CA PHE A 81 -3.65 -7.17 -1.92
C PHE A 81 -4.00 -6.41 -0.65
N PHE A 82 -3.69 -6.94 0.53
CA PHE A 82 -3.93 -6.23 1.77
C PHE A 82 -3.16 -4.92 1.84
N ALA A 83 -1.84 -4.94 1.61
CA ALA A 83 -1.04 -3.72 1.61
C ALA A 83 -1.58 -2.66 0.65
N PHE A 84 -1.99 -3.07 -0.55
CA PHE A 84 -2.61 -2.20 -1.54
C PHE A 84 -3.93 -1.59 -1.03
N PHE A 85 -4.87 -2.39 -0.52
CA PHE A 85 -6.14 -1.87 -0.01
C PHE A 85 -5.96 -0.95 1.21
N PHE A 86 -5.03 -1.28 2.11
CA PHE A 86 -4.69 -0.41 3.24
C PHE A 86 -4.09 0.92 2.78
N ALA A 87 -3.22 0.91 1.77
CA ALA A 87 -2.67 2.13 1.18
C ALA A 87 -3.76 2.99 0.53
N LEU A 88 -4.69 2.37 -0.20
CA LEU A 88 -5.85 3.06 -0.78
C LEU A 88 -6.74 3.69 0.29
N TYR A 89 -7.06 2.94 1.35
CA TYR A 89 -7.88 3.44 2.46
C TYR A 89 -7.24 4.66 3.13
N GLU A 90 -5.93 4.60 3.41
CA GLU A 90 -5.21 5.71 4.02
C GLU A 90 -5.10 6.92 3.09
N TYR A 91 -4.92 6.69 1.78
CA TYR A 91 -4.91 7.78 0.81
C TYR A 91 -6.28 8.48 0.73
N GLY A 92 -7.37 7.71 0.75
CA GLY A 92 -8.73 8.24 0.79
C GLY A 92 -9.00 9.09 2.04
N ASP A 93 -8.64 8.58 3.23
CA ASP A 93 -8.80 9.30 4.50
C ASP A 93 -7.98 10.61 4.51
N ARG A 94 -6.74 10.57 4.00
CA ARG A 94 -5.92 11.79 3.82
C ARG A 94 -6.58 12.80 2.88
N ALA A 95 -7.09 12.35 1.74
CA ALA A 95 -7.74 13.22 0.77
C ALA A 95 -8.99 13.90 1.36
N GLU A 96 -9.80 13.15 2.14
CA GLU A 96 -10.98 13.70 2.80
C GLU A 96 -10.60 14.73 3.89
N LYS A 97 -9.57 14.44 4.69
CA LYS A 97 -9.06 15.38 5.71
C LYS A 97 -8.55 16.68 5.08
N LEU A 98 -7.83 16.60 3.97
CA LEU A 98 -7.37 17.77 3.23
C LEU A 98 -8.54 18.57 2.68
N ARG A 99 -9.57 17.89 2.16
CA ARG A 99 -10.80 18.55 1.67
C ARG A 99 -11.52 19.31 2.79
N LYS A 100 -11.70 18.68 3.96
CA LYS A 100 -12.33 19.31 5.13
C LYS A 100 -11.51 20.49 5.65
N ALA A 101 -10.18 20.34 5.76
CA ALA A 101 -9.30 21.42 6.17
C ALA A 101 -9.34 22.64 5.21
N GLN A 102 -9.58 22.40 3.92
CA GLN A 102 -9.76 23.44 2.91
C GLN A 102 -11.13 24.12 3.02
N GLU A 103 -12.19 23.36 3.36
CA GLU A 103 -13.55 23.85 3.56
C GLU A 103 -13.67 24.70 4.84
N ASP A 104 -13.01 24.29 5.93
CA ASP A 104 -12.99 24.99 7.21
C ASP A 104 -12.15 26.29 7.18
N ASN A 105 -11.25 26.44 6.18
CA ASN A 105 -10.36 27.59 6.07
C ASN A 105 -10.41 28.24 4.66
N PRO A 106 -11.57 28.82 4.26
CA PRO A 106 -11.79 29.33 2.91
C PRO A 106 -10.92 30.55 2.53
N ALA A 107 -10.26 31.18 3.51
CA ALA A 107 -9.47 32.40 3.32
C ALA A 107 -8.23 32.22 2.43
N THR A 108 -7.74 31.00 2.24
CA THR A 108 -6.56 30.73 1.41
C THR A 108 -6.91 30.65 -0.07
N VAL A 109 -8.07 30.09 -0.40
CA VAL A 109 -8.55 29.99 -1.79
C VAL A 109 -9.03 31.36 -2.29
N SER A 110 -9.74 32.13 -1.45
CA SER A 110 -10.16 33.49 -1.83
C SER A 110 -8.98 34.45 -2.05
N ARG A 111 -7.87 34.30 -1.31
CA ARG A 111 -6.67 35.12 -1.51
C ARG A 111 -5.99 34.89 -2.85
N ILE A 112 -6.00 33.67 -3.38
CA ILE A 112 -5.40 33.38 -4.70
C ILE A 112 -6.23 34.06 -5.80
N TYR A 113 -7.58 33.96 -5.74
CA TYR A 113 -8.46 34.62 -6.71
C TYR A 113 -8.57 36.14 -6.53
N LEU A 114 -8.40 36.68 -5.32
CA LEU A 114 -8.38 38.13 -5.08
C LEU A 114 -7.07 38.78 -5.53
N ASN A 115 -5.95 38.07 -5.42
CA ASN A 115 -4.63 38.60 -5.81
C ASN A 115 -4.47 38.70 -7.33
N GLU A 116 -5.11 37.82 -8.10
CA GLU A 116 -5.08 37.87 -9.58
C GLU A 116 -5.88 39.05 -10.16
N ASN A 117 -6.87 39.56 -9.40
CA ASN A 117 -7.67 40.74 -9.76
C ASN A 117 -7.10 42.08 -9.26
N GLN A 118 -6.01 42.09 -8.48
CA GLN A 118 -5.30 43.33 -8.20
C GLN A 118 -4.50 43.75 -9.44
N LYS A 119 -5.13 44.63 -10.25
CA LYS A 119 -4.47 45.39 -11.31
C LYS A 119 -3.20 46.04 -10.74
N VAL A 120 -2.05 45.47 -11.08
CA VAL A 120 -0.75 46.10 -10.85
C VAL A 120 -0.79 47.45 -11.55
N LYS A 121 -0.79 48.56 -10.78
CA LYS A 121 -0.58 49.90 -11.34
C LYS A 121 0.84 49.91 -11.89
N LEU A 122 0.97 49.86 -13.22
CA LEU A 122 2.20 50.18 -13.93
C LEU A 122 2.58 51.63 -13.60
N TYR A 123 3.53 51.81 -12.68
CA TYR A 123 4.17 53.09 -12.46
C TYR A 123 5.31 53.24 -13.47
N TRP A 124 4.96 53.63 -14.68
CA TRP A 124 5.86 54.28 -15.62
C TRP A 124 5.16 55.52 -16.17
N ALA A 125 5.51 56.68 -15.62
CA ALA A 125 5.35 58.01 -16.19
C ALA A 125 6.51 58.87 -15.66
#